data_AF-A0A381YWW7-F1
#
_entry.id   AF-A0A381YWW7-F1
#
_cell.length_a   1.000
_cell.length_b   1.000
_cell.length_c   1.000
_cell.angle_alpha   90.00
_cell.angle_beta   90.00
_cell.angle_gamma   90.00
#
_symmetry.space_group_name_H-M   'P 1'
#
loop_
_entity.id
_entity.type
_entity.pdbx_description
1 polymer ?
#
loop_
_entity_poly.entity_id
_entity_poly.type
_entity_poly.pdbx_seq_one_letter_code
_entity_poly.pdbx_strand_id
1 'polypeptide(L)'
;VPGLRTKVGTYAAALFLLKDTFKESVDDPDVFEKEFVKFLKENNIELDDEISEDVIGFGEVLPKGEYVLINDILNKEEEELSAKKGDKVIAYDDEPPIDTILGVEIFPVIHVKTQEKIYVSLEDIKNG
;
A
#
# COMPACT_ATOMS: atom_id res chain seq x y z
N VAL A 1 -1.95 14.50 13.14
CA VAL A 1 -3.42 14.46 12.97
C VAL A 1 -3.83 12.99 12.92
N PRO A 2 -4.76 12.51 13.76
CA PRO A 2 -5.20 11.12 13.70
C PRO A 2 -5.73 10.80 12.30
N GLY A 3 -5.32 9.67 11.70
CA GLY A 3 -5.79 9.23 10.37
C GLY A 3 -4.83 9.52 9.20
N LEU A 4 -3.82 10.39 9.33
CA LEU A 4 -2.95 10.74 8.19
C LEU A 4 -2.01 9.61 7.71
N ARG A 5 -1.90 8.52 8.48
CA ARG A 5 -1.11 7.33 8.16
C ARG A 5 -1.96 6.18 7.61
N THR A 6 -3.27 6.38 7.51
CA THR A 6 -4.20 5.39 6.95
C THR A 6 -4.34 5.67 5.45
N LYS A 7 -4.62 4.64 4.63
CA LYS A 7 -4.72 4.82 3.18
C LYS A 7 -5.79 5.87 2.85
N VAL A 8 -6.94 5.81 3.53
CA VAL A 8 -8.04 6.76 3.37
C VAL A 8 -7.59 8.19 3.73
N GLY A 9 -6.83 8.38 4.80
CA GLY A 9 -6.32 9.69 5.19
C GLY A 9 -5.31 10.26 4.19
N THR A 10 -4.46 9.42 3.61
CA THR A 10 -3.53 9.81 2.53
C THR A 10 -4.28 10.23 1.27
N TYR A 11 -5.29 9.47 0.84
CA TYR A 11 -6.13 9.85 -0.30
C TYR A 11 -6.90 11.15 -0.04
N ALA A 12 -7.47 11.32 1.15
CA ALA A 12 -8.15 12.55 1.53
C ALA A 12 -7.21 13.76 1.53
N ALA A 13 -5.97 13.59 2.02
CA ALA A 13 -4.95 14.63 1.99
C ALA A 13 -4.51 14.95 0.54
N ALA A 14 -4.32 13.95 -0.31
CA ALA A 14 -3.99 14.15 -1.72
C ALA A 14 -5.11 14.89 -2.46
N LEU A 15 -6.38 14.50 -2.26
CA LEU A 15 -7.53 15.19 -2.84
C LEU A 15 -7.61 16.65 -2.35
N PHE A 16 -7.38 16.88 -1.06
CA PHE A 16 -7.33 18.23 -0.49
C PHE A 16 -6.21 19.07 -1.12
N LEU A 17 -5.01 18.52 -1.29
CA LEU A 17 -3.87 19.20 -1.92
C LEU A 17 -4.16 19.53 -3.39
N LEU A 18 -4.77 18.61 -4.14
CA LEU A 18 -5.21 18.86 -5.52
C LEU A 18 -6.21 20.01 -5.57
N LYS A 19 -7.22 19.97 -4.71
CA LYS A 19 -8.21 21.04 -4.60
C LYS A 19 -7.55 22.38 -4.26
N ASP A 20 -6.67 22.41 -3.26
CA ASP A 20 -6.01 23.65 -2.83
C ASP A 20 -5.05 24.22 -3.89
N THR A 21 -4.32 23.34 -4.60
CA THR A 21 -3.35 23.72 -5.64
C THR A 21 -4.03 24.27 -6.88
N PHE A 22 -5.14 23.65 -7.30
CA PHE A 22 -5.78 23.94 -8.59
C PHE A 22 -7.07 24.76 -8.48
N LYS A 23 -7.54 25.12 -7.27
CA LYS A 23 -8.79 25.88 -7.05
C LYS A 23 -8.95 27.15 -7.91
N GLU A 24 -7.86 27.81 -8.26
CA GLU A 24 -7.87 29.04 -9.08
C GLU A 24 -7.76 28.75 -10.59
N SER A 25 -7.43 27.51 -10.96
CA SER A 25 -7.21 27.06 -12.34
C SER A 25 -8.37 26.24 -12.90
N VAL A 26 -9.43 26.03 -12.12
CA VAL A 26 -10.62 25.26 -12.51
C VAL A 26 -11.86 26.12 -12.31
N ASP A 27 -12.74 26.13 -13.32
CA ASP A 27 -13.99 26.91 -13.28
C ASP A 27 -15.04 26.25 -12.36
N ASP A 28 -14.94 24.94 -12.17
CA ASP A 28 -15.84 24.13 -11.34
C ASP A 28 -15.10 23.69 -10.06
N PRO A 29 -15.51 24.19 -8.88
CA PRO A 29 -14.84 23.89 -7.61
C PRO A 29 -14.99 22.42 -7.15
N ASP A 30 -15.89 21.66 -7.78
CA ASP A 30 -16.17 20.26 -7.44
C ASP A 30 -15.67 19.27 -8.52
N VAL A 31 -14.85 19.73 -9.48
CA VAL A 31 -14.37 18.90 -10.59
C VAL A 31 -13.59 17.67 -10.11
N PHE A 32 -12.80 17.82 -9.05
CA PHE A 32 -11.97 16.73 -8.51
C PHE A 32 -12.83 15.65 -7.86
N GLU A 33 -13.84 16.04 -7.08
CA GLU A 33 -14.79 15.13 -6.46
C GLU A 33 -15.63 14.40 -7.51
N LYS A 34 -16.05 15.11 -8.58
CA LYS A 34 -16.81 14.51 -9.70
C LYS A 34 -16.00 13.45 -10.44
N GLU A 35 -14.76 13.76 -10.83
CA GLU A 35 -13.91 12.78 -11.51
C GLU A 35 -13.51 11.63 -10.58
N PHE A 36 -13.31 11.88 -9.28
CA PHE A 36 -13.04 10.84 -8.31
C PHE A 36 -14.22 9.86 -8.15
N VAL A 37 -15.44 10.36 -7.94
CA VAL A 37 -16.65 9.51 -7.85
C VAL A 37 -16.90 8.75 -9.15
N LYS A 38 -16.64 9.39 -10.29
CA LYS A 38 -16.75 8.74 -11.59
C LYS A 38 -15.74 7.59 -11.72
N PHE A 39 -14.48 7.81 -11.36
CA PHE A 39 -13.45 6.77 -11.33
C PHE A 39 -13.87 5.58 -10.43
N LEU A 40 -14.39 5.83 -9.23
CA LEU A 40 -14.86 4.76 -8.34
C LEU A 40 -15.95 3.91 -8.99
N LYS A 41 -16.95 4.57 -9.61
CA LYS A 41 -18.04 3.88 -10.33
C LYS A 41 -17.55 3.07 -11.51
N GLU A 42 -16.64 3.64 -12.31
CA GLU A 42 -16.06 2.98 -13.49
C GLU A 42 -15.22 1.75 -13.13
N ASN A 43 -14.65 1.72 -11.92
CA ASN A 43 -13.86 0.60 -11.41
C ASN A 43 -14.64 -0.35 -10.49
N ASN A 44 -15.98 -0.22 -10.42
CA ASN A 44 -16.84 -1.04 -9.55
C ASN A 44 -16.43 -1.00 -8.06
N ILE A 45 -15.97 0.15 -7.57
CA ILE A 45 -15.63 0.36 -6.18
C ILE A 45 -16.88 0.89 -5.45
N GLU A 46 -17.43 0.09 -4.55
CA GLU A 46 -18.55 0.49 -3.68
C GLU A 46 -18.01 1.01 -2.35
N LEU A 47 -18.48 2.19 -1.94
CA LEU A 47 -18.22 2.72 -0.61
C LEU A 47 -19.36 2.26 0.30
N ASP A 48 -19.04 1.50 1.35
CA ASP A 48 -19.98 1.17 2.42
C ASP A 48 -19.72 2.06 3.65
N ASP A 49 -20.48 1.82 4.71
CA ASP A 49 -20.34 2.54 5.98
C ASP A 49 -19.21 1.95 6.86
N GLU A 50 -18.41 1.00 6.33
CA GLU A 50 -17.34 0.33 7.06
C GLU A 50 -15.96 0.71 6.50
N ILE A 51 -15.11 1.29 7.34
CA ILE A 51 -13.70 1.52 6.98
C ILE A 51 -12.89 0.35 7.50
N SER A 52 -12.63 -0.65 6.64
CA SER A 52 -11.73 -1.77 6.94
C SER A 52 -10.34 -1.49 6.38
N GLU A 53 -9.42 -1.03 7.23
CA GLU A 53 -8.00 -0.96 6.90
C GLU A 53 -7.22 -1.98 7.74
N ASP A 54 -6.68 -3.02 7.09
CA ASP A 54 -5.67 -3.90 7.70
C ASP A 54 -4.31 -3.20 7.61
N VAL A 55 -3.93 -2.51 8.69
CA VAL A 55 -2.60 -1.88 8.80
C VAL A 55 -1.66 -2.85 9.54
N ILE A 56 -0.73 -3.44 8.79
CA ILE A 56 0.38 -4.22 9.35
C ILE A 56 1.41 -3.24 9.91
N GLY A 57 1.65 -3.29 11.22
CA GLY A 57 2.61 -2.41 11.88
C GLY A 57 2.08 -0.99 12.10
N PHE A 58 1.85 -0.62 13.36
CA PHE A 58 1.74 0.78 13.74
C PHE A 58 3.15 1.38 13.80
N GLY A 59 3.65 2.01 12.72
CA GLY A 59 4.96 2.70 12.78
C GLY A 59 5.76 2.74 11.48
N GLU A 60 7.05 3.05 11.60
CA GLU A 60 8.08 3.09 10.54
C GLU A 60 8.75 1.71 10.34
N VAL A 61 8.16 0.62 10.84
CA VAL A 61 8.78 -0.71 10.84
C VAL A 61 7.76 -1.80 10.55
N LEU A 62 8.16 -2.81 9.79
CA LEU A 62 7.48 -4.08 9.65
C LEU A 62 7.77 -4.91 10.90
N PRO A 63 6.76 -5.26 11.72
CA PRO A 63 7.00 -6.04 12.94
C PRO A 63 7.57 -7.42 12.63
N LYS A 64 8.37 -7.94 13.55
CA LYS A 64 8.76 -9.35 13.54
C LYS A 64 7.53 -10.25 13.46
N GLY A 65 7.53 -11.21 12.54
CA GLY A 65 6.40 -12.13 12.39
C GLY A 65 6.44 -12.98 11.13
N GLU A 66 5.49 -13.91 11.06
CA GLU A 66 5.16 -14.64 9.84
C GLU A 66 4.04 -13.91 9.09
N TYR A 67 4.21 -13.81 7.78
CA TYR A 67 3.25 -13.20 6.88
C TYR A 67 2.99 -14.10 5.67
N VAL A 68 1.87 -13.86 5.00
CA VAL A 68 1.50 -14.54 3.76
C VAL A 68 1.40 -13.53 2.63
N LEU A 69 2.02 -13.85 1.49
CA LEU A 69 1.93 -13.02 0.29
C LEU A 69 0.51 -13.02 -0.27
N ILE A 70 -0.01 -11.83 -0.59
CA ILE A 70 -1.32 -11.66 -1.24
C ILE A 70 -1.20 -11.30 -2.73
N ASN A 71 0.00 -10.93 -3.16
CA ASN A 71 0.39 -10.67 -4.56
C ASN A 71 1.60 -11.56 -4.94
N ASP A 72 1.83 -11.72 -6.24
CA ASP A 72 3.09 -12.32 -6.71
C ASP A 72 4.21 -11.26 -6.68
N ILE A 73 5.43 -11.67 -6.37
CA ILE A 73 6.60 -10.79 -6.31
C ILE A 73 7.51 -11.07 -7.51
N LEU A 74 7.92 -10.02 -8.21
CA LEU A 74 8.83 -10.08 -9.35
C LEU A 74 10.27 -9.86 -8.90
N ASN A 75 11.22 -10.54 -9.55
CA ASN A 75 12.63 -10.19 -9.43
C ASN A 75 12.93 -8.97 -10.33
N LYS A 76 13.80 -8.05 -9.87
CA LYS A 76 14.20 -6.86 -10.65
C LYS A 76 15.13 -7.21 -11.82
N GLU A 77 15.81 -8.35 -11.76
CA GLU A 77 16.87 -8.71 -12.73
C GLU A 77 16.40 -9.65 -13.84
N GLU A 78 15.50 -10.57 -13.51
CA GLU A 78 14.95 -11.55 -14.45
C GLU A 78 13.43 -11.42 -14.33
N GLU A 79 12.69 -11.31 -15.43
CA GLU A 79 11.21 -11.20 -15.48
C GLU A 79 10.50 -12.48 -14.93
N GLU A 80 11.14 -13.19 -14.01
CA GLU A 80 10.67 -14.35 -13.28
C GLU A 80 10.13 -13.95 -11.90
N LEU A 81 9.12 -14.70 -11.45
CA LEU A 81 8.52 -14.51 -10.13
C LEU A 81 9.51 -14.99 -9.06
N SER A 82 9.89 -14.12 -8.14
CA SER A 82 10.73 -14.45 -6.98
C SER A 82 9.93 -15.15 -5.87
N ALA A 83 8.63 -14.87 -5.76
CA ALA A 83 7.71 -15.55 -4.86
C ALA A 83 6.27 -15.44 -5.37
N LYS A 84 5.40 -16.40 -4.98
CA LYS A 84 4.01 -16.43 -5.42
C LYS A 84 3.05 -16.06 -4.30
N LYS A 85 1.89 -15.53 -4.69
CA LYS A 85 0.74 -15.36 -3.80
C LYS A 85 0.47 -16.65 -3.03
N GLY A 86 0.32 -16.51 -1.72
CA GLY A 86 0.10 -17.61 -0.78
C GLY A 86 1.39 -18.17 -0.17
N ASP A 87 2.57 -17.79 -0.66
CA ASP A 87 3.82 -18.17 -0.02
C ASP A 87 3.99 -17.47 1.33
N LYS A 88 4.65 -18.15 2.26
CA LYS A 88 4.99 -17.61 3.58
C LYS A 88 6.30 -16.86 3.53
N VAL A 89 6.35 -15.73 4.23
CA VAL A 89 7.55 -14.91 4.43
C VAL A 89 7.70 -14.58 5.90
N ILE A 90 8.92 -14.31 6.34
CA ILE A 90 9.22 -14.03 7.75
C ILE A 90 10.08 -12.77 7.85
N ALA A 91 9.69 -11.87 8.74
CA ALA A 91 10.56 -10.85 9.31
C ALA A 91 11.11 -11.39 10.63
N TYR A 92 12.43 -11.57 10.73
CA TYR A 92 13.07 -12.18 11.90
C TYR A 92 13.22 -11.20 13.07
N ASP A 93 13.24 -9.91 12.80
CA ASP A 93 13.22 -8.81 13.75
C ASP A 93 12.26 -7.72 13.24
N ASP A 94 12.09 -6.64 14.00
CA ASP A 94 11.36 -5.46 13.52
C ASP A 94 12.22 -4.76 12.45
N GLU A 95 11.76 -4.80 11.20
CA GLU A 95 12.52 -4.35 10.04
C GLU A 95 12.07 -2.93 9.62
N PRO A 96 12.97 -1.93 9.57
CA PRO A 96 12.65 -0.65 8.95
C PRO A 96 12.57 -0.77 7.41
N PRO A 97 11.90 0.16 6.71
CA PRO A 97 11.91 0.17 5.26
C PRO A 97 13.33 0.44 4.76
N ILE A 98 13.73 -0.31 3.74
CA ILE A 98 15.04 -0.15 3.10
C ILE A 98 15.00 0.85 1.93
N ASP A 99 13.80 1.11 1.39
CA ASP A 99 13.58 1.98 0.24
C ASP A 99 12.13 2.49 0.23
N THR A 100 11.85 3.48 -0.60
CA THR A 100 10.51 4.00 -0.86
C THR A 100 10.33 4.25 -2.36
N ILE A 101 9.40 3.51 -2.98
CA ILE A 101 9.12 3.60 -4.41
C ILE A 101 7.74 4.21 -4.58
N LEU A 102 7.66 5.38 -5.24
CA LEU A 102 6.39 6.10 -5.45
C LEU A 102 5.58 6.34 -4.16
N GLY A 103 6.28 6.53 -3.03
CA GLY A 103 5.65 6.71 -1.72
C GLY A 103 5.25 5.42 -1.01
N VAL A 104 5.54 4.25 -1.60
CA VAL A 104 5.34 2.93 -0.99
C VAL A 104 6.64 2.46 -0.35
N GLU A 105 6.59 2.19 0.95
CA GLU A 105 7.71 1.67 1.73
C GLU A 105 7.99 0.21 1.39
N ILE A 106 9.28 -0.13 1.25
CA ILE A 106 9.76 -1.45 0.85
C ILE A 106 10.53 -2.09 2.00
N PHE A 107 10.12 -3.29 2.40
CA PHE A 107 10.68 -4.03 3.52
C PHE A 107 11.36 -5.32 3.06
N PRO A 108 12.50 -5.69 3.66
CA PRO A 108 13.14 -6.97 3.42
C PRO A 108 12.44 -8.07 4.23
N VAL A 109 12.13 -9.19 3.59
CA VAL A 109 11.62 -10.39 4.26
C VAL A 109 12.30 -11.64 3.73
N ILE A 110 12.29 -12.72 4.50
CA ILE A 110 12.84 -14.01 4.07
C ILE A 110 11.71 -14.92 3.59
N HIS A 111 11.79 -15.36 2.35
CA HIS A 111 10.86 -16.33 1.79
C HIS A 111 11.10 -17.71 2.40
N VAL A 112 10.08 -18.32 3.02
CA VAL A 112 10.26 -19.53 3.84
C VAL A 112 10.74 -20.73 3.03
N LYS A 113 10.27 -20.88 1.78
CA LYS A 113 10.60 -22.05 0.95
C LYS A 113 12.02 -21.97 0.37
N THR A 114 12.39 -20.81 -0.20
CA THR A 114 13.70 -20.65 -0.86
C THR A 114 14.78 -20.15 0.08
N GLN A 115 14.43 -19.64 1.26
CA GLN A 115 15.33 -18.95 2.21
C GLN A 115 15.99 -17.70 1.62
N GLU A 116 15.46 -17.18 0.51
CA GLU A 116 15.97 -15.98 -0.14
C GLU A 116 15.35 -14.74 0.48
N LYS A 117 16.14 -13.67 0.50
CA LYS A 117 15.64 -12.34 0.85
C LYS A 117 14.89 -11.78 -0.35
N ILE A 118 13.63 -11.42 -0.14
CA ILE A 118 12.79 -10.72 -1.11
C ILE A 118 12.32 -9.39 -0.53
N TYR A 119 11.76 -8.55 -1.38
CA TYR A 119 11.33 -7.20 -1.03
C TYR A 119 9.84 -7.07 -1.24
N VAL A 120 9.14 -6.59 -0.21
CA VAL A 120 7.68 -6.52 -0.19
C VAL A 120 7.25 -5.15 0.34
N SER A 121 6.09 -4.68 -0.11
CA SER A 121 5.37 -3.62 0.57
C SER A 121 4.39 -4.21 1.58
N LEU A 122 3.83 -3.38 2.47
CA LEU A 122 2.73 -3.79 3.35
C LEU A 122 1.47 -4.19 2.55
N GLU A 123 1.37 -3.79 1.27
CA GLU A 123 0.26 -4.18 0.39
C GLU A 123 0.43 -5.56 -0.25
N ASP A 124 1.63 -6.14 -0.14
CA ASP A 124 1.94 -7.45 -0.71
C ASP A 124 1.78 -8.58 0.30
N ILE A 125 1.58 -8.26 1.58
CA ILE A 125 1.53 -9.21 2.69
C ILE A 125 0.27 -9.05 3.54
N LYS A 126 -0.08 -10.11 4.26
CA LYS A 126 -1.04 -10.10 5.37
C LYS A 126 -0.52 -10.93 6.52
N ASN A 127 -1.07 -10.74 7.72
CA ASN A 127 -0.80 -11.61 8.86
C ASN A 127 -1.06 -13.08 8.47
N GLY A 128 -0.09 -13.95 8.78
CA GLY A 128 -0.06 -15.35 8.35
C GLY A 128 -0.90 -16.33 9.18
#